data_AF-A0A950QUT8-F1
#
_entry.id   AF-A0A950QUT8-F1
#
_cell.length_a   1.000
_cell.length_b   1.000
_cell.length_c   1.000
_cell.angle_alpha   90.00
_cell.angle_beta   90.00
_cell.angle_gamma   90.00
#
_symmetry.space_group_name_H-M   'P 1'
#
loop_
_entity.id
_entity.type
_entity.pdbx_description
1 polymer ?
#
loop_
_entity_poly.entity_id
_entity_poly.type
_entity_poly.pdbx_seq_one_letter_code
_entity_poly.pdbx_strand_id
1 'polypeptide(L)'
;MAQDEPITLNGVAASDGIAIGPAFVLEDEDVAIPRWEVPRERVKSEVARFRYALGRTKDEMVAIHNKALKVFGKSHARLMDAYLMILNDPFLNKDVIKIIETNRVNAEFALTQVLDRTIKVMENFEDEYFRDRKYDILDVGHKILRHLMGHEKKTLQSIAEPSVVIAHNLTPTDTMNIKEHMAVGFATNIGGKTSHAALLAQSMMIPAAVGMRDVTSRVRTGDMVIVDGHEGLVIVRPDAATLSKYREEQKRRSEEEQRLEKLRDLPAQTTDGHRITLAANIETPDDVKVALSHGAEGIGLFRTEFLFLNRRSSPTEEEQFQSYRLAVRASFPYPVIIRTLDLGGDKLAALGMGGVSPESNPFLGLRGIRLC
;
A
#
# COMPACT_ATOMS: atom_id res chain seq x y z
N MET A 1 20.02 -32.32 -4.86
CA MET A 1 19.09 -33.20 -4.10
C MET A 1 18.84 -32.65 -2.69
N ALA A 2 18.50 -31.36 -2.54
CA ALA A 2 18.27 -30.72 -1.23
C ALA A 2 17.14 -29.66 -1.28
N GLN A 3 16.15 -29.85 -2.16
CA GLN A 3 15.18 -28.80 -2.50
C GLN A 3 13.74 -29.07 -2.01
N ASP A 4 13.49 -30.21 -1.34
CA ASP A 4 12.15 -30.59 -0.87
C ASP A 4 11.98 -30.49 0.66
N GLU A 5 12.98 -30.00 1.39
CA GLU A 5 12.83 -29.80 2.84
C GLU A 5 11.92 -28.60 3.15
N PRO A 6 11.15 -28.66 4.25
CA PRO A 6 10.37 -27.55 4.75
C PRO A 6 11.27 -26.36 5.08
N ILE A 7 10.87 -25.16 4.66
CA ILE A 7 11.61 -23.92 4.95
C ILE A 7 10.66 -22.93 5.60
N THR A 8 11.08 -22.32 6.71
CA THR A 8 10.37 -21.19 7.33
C THR A 8 11.16 -19.91 7.09
N LEU A 9 10.46 -18.89 6.59
CA LEU A 9 11.00 -17.56 6.30
C LEU A 9 10.29 -16.54 7.18
N ASN A 10 11.05 -15.57 7.67
CA ASN A 10 10.55 -14.50 8.54
C ASN A 10 10.60 -13.15 7.82
N GLY A 11 9.54 -12.36 7.94
CA GLY A 11 9.48 -11.00 7.45
C GLY A 11 8.65 -10.13 8.36
N VAL A 12 7.84 -9.26 7.78
CA VAL A 12 7.00 -8.29 8.47
C VAL A 12 5.54 -8.67 8.27
N ALA A 13 4.82 -8.84 9.38
CA ALA A 13 3.38 -8.99 9.38
C ALA A 13 2.72 -7.75 8.74
N ALA A 14 2.06 -7.96 7.59
CA ALA A 14 1.43 -6.88 6.84
C ALA A 14 -0.08 -6.88 7.04
N SER A 15 -0.72 -8.05 6.96
CA SER A 15 -2.17 -8.19 7.14
C SER A 15 -2.47 -9.55 7.75
N ASP A 16 -3.32 -9.56 8.77
CA ASP A 16 -3.61 -10.73 9.59
C ASP A 16 -4.31 -11.86 8.81
N GLY A 17 -4.26 -13.05 9.40
CA GLY A 17 -4.91 -14.26 8.90
C GLY A 17 -3.92 -15.31 8.41
N ILE A 18 -4.46 -16.45 7.97
CA ILE A 18 -3.68 -17.59 7.50
C ILE A 18 -4.11 -17.91 6.08
N ALA A 19 -3.18 -17.85 5.13
CA ALA A 19 -3.39 -18.31 3.76
C ALA A 19 -2.64 -19.61 3.54
N ILE A 20 -3.30 -20.59 2.91
CA ILE A 20 -2.72 -21.90 2.60
C ILE A 20 -3.08 -22.23 1.17
N GLY A 21 -2.07 -22.51 0.34
CA GLY A 21 -2.29 -22.90 -1.04
C GLY A 21 -1.01 -23.12 -1.83
N PRO A 22 -1.12 -23.59 -3.08
CA PRO A 22 0.01 -23.62 -4.00
C PRO A 22 0.53 -22.20 -4.24
N ALA A 23 1.85 -22.07 -4.34
CA ALA A 23 2.50 -20.81 -4.65
C ALA A 23 2.32 -20.47 -6.12
N PHE A 24 2.08 -19.19 -6.40
CA PHE A 24 2.20 -18.58 -7.71
C PHE A 24 3.30 -17.53 -7.64
N VAL A 25 4.47 -17.84 -8.21
CA VAL A 25 5.60 -16.91 -8.21
C VAL A 25 5.44 -15.93 -9.37
N LEU A 26 5.23 -14.66 -9.03
CA LEU A 26 5.23 -13.55 -9.97
C LEU A 26 6.69 -13.15 -10.23
N GLU A 27 7.22 -13.62 -11.36
CA GLU A 27 8.57 -13.31 -11.80
C GLU A 27 8.67 -11.81 -12.16
N ASP A 28 9.67 -11.14 -11.60
CA ASP A 28 10.16 -9.88 -12.17
C ASP A 28 11.10 -10.24 -13.31
N GLU A 29 10.79 -9.78 -14.52
CA GLU A 29 11.70 -9.90 -15.65
C GLU A 29 12.83 -8.89 -15.44
N ASP A 30 14.00 -9.38 -15.02
CA ASP A 30 15.26 -8.63 -15.14
C ASP A 30 15.56 -8.44 -16.63
N VAL A 31 15.01 -7.37 -17.20
CA VAL A 31 15.21 -7.07 -18.60
C VAL A 31 16.60 -6.46 -18.79
N ALA A 32 17.49 -7.21 -19.45
CA ALA A 32 18.71 -6.64 -19.97
C ALA A 32 18.38 -5.60 -21.06
N ILE A 33 18.60 -4.31 -20.76
CA ILE A 33 18.36 -3.22 -21.70
C ILE A 33 19.60 -2.99 -22.59
N PRO A 34 19.60 -3.40 -23.87
CA PRO A 34 20.72 -3.15 -24.75
C PRO A 34 20.83 -1.65 -25.05
N ARG A 35 22.07 -1.15 -25.04
CA ARG A 35 22.39 0.19 -25.52
C ARG A 35 22.66 0.15 -27.02
N TRP A 36 21.98 1.01 -27.77
CA TRP A 36 22.29 1.25 -29.18
C TRP A 36 22.22 2.74 -29.52
N GLU A 37 22.96 3.13 -30.56
CA GLU A 37 23.00 4.51 -31.03
C GLU A 37 21.81 4.81 -31.94
N VAL A 38 21.12 5.92 -31.66
CA VAL A 38 20.00 6.44 -32.44
C VAL A 38 20.56 7.35 -33.53
N PRO A 39 20.28 7.10 -34.83
CA PRO A 39 20.66 8.00 -35.91
C PRO A 39 20.08 9.42 -35.68
N ARG A 40 20.80 10.47 -36.07
CA ARG A 40 20.42 11.87 -35.78
C ARG A 40 19.02 12.21 -36.26
N GLU A 41 18.66 11.70 -37.43
CA GLU A 41 17.35 11.85 -38.07
C GLU A 41 16.21 11.15 -37.30
N ARG A 42 16.52 10.13 -36.49
CA ARG A 42 15.56 9.36 -35.68
C ARG A 42 15.47 9.81 -34.22
N VAL A 43 16.28 10.78 -33.79
CA VAL A 43 16.23 11.29 -32.41
C VAL A 43 14.83 11.80 -32.05
N LYS A 44 14.19 12.55 -32.96
CA LYS A 44 12.83 13.06 -32.74
C LYS A 44 11.79 11.94 -32.61
N SER A 45 11.89 10.89 -33.43
CA SER A 45 11.01 9.73 -33.32
C SER A 45 11.23 8.94 -32.04
N GLU A 46 12.48 8.87 -31.55
CA GLU A 46 12.79 8.20 -30.29
C GLU A 46 12.24 8.95 -29.08
N VAL A 47 12.32 10.28 -29.08
CA VAL A 47 11.65 11.12 -28.08
C VAL A 47 10.14 10.95 -28.13
N ALA A 48 9.55 10.83 -29.33
CA ALA A 48 8.12 10.55 -29.48
C ALA A 48 7.74 9.17 -28.93
N ARG A 49 8.57 8.15 -29.15
CA ARG A 49 8.40 6.80 -28.60
C ARG A 49 8.39 6.79 -27.07
N PHE A 50 9.33 7.50 -26.44
CA PHE A 50 9.34 7.71 -25.00
C PHE A 50 8.07 8.42 -24.49
N ARG A 51 7.68 9.52 -25.13
CA ARG A 51 6.46 10.27 -24.74
C ARG A 51 5.20 9.41 -24.88
N TYR A 52 5.13 8.58 -25.91
CA TYR A 52 4.02 7.65 -26.10
C TYR A 52 3.95 6.63 -24.95
N ALA A 53 5.07 5.98 -24.61
CA ALA A 53 5.13 5.03 -23.48
C ALA A 53 4.77 5.69 -22.13
N LEU A 54 5.26 6.91 -21.90
CA LEU A 54 4.90 7.71 -20.74
C LEU A 54 3.39 8.02 -20.70
N GLY A 55 2.81 8.42 -21.83
CA GLY A 55 1.37 8.69 -21.96
C GLY A 55 0.53 7.46 -21.66
N ARG A 56 0.88 6.31 -22.24
CA ARG A 56 0.23 5.02 -21.96
C ARG A 56 0.29 4.64 -20.48
N THR A 57 1.44 4.86 -19.85
CA THR A 57 1.60 4.61 -18.41
C THR A 57 0.72 5.53 -17.57
N LYS A 58 0.59 6.82 -17.95
CA LYS A 58 -0.32 7.76 -17.28
C LYS A 58 -1.77 7.35 -17.39
N ASP A 59 -2.22 6.99 -18.59
CA ASP A 59 -3.61 6.56 -18.82
C ASP A 59 -3.95 5.32 -18.00
N GLU A 60 -3.02 4.35 -17.93
CA GLU A 60 -3.14 3.16 -17.08
C GLU A 60 -3.25 3.53 -15.60
N MET A 61 -2.39 4.42 -15.09
CA MET A 61 -2.45 4.83 -13.68
C MET A 61 -3.73 5.61 -13.34
N VAL A 62 -4.24 6.42 -14.26
CA VAL A 62 -5.53 7.11 -14.07
C VAL A 62 -6.69 6.11 -14.02
N ALA A 63 -6.68 5.08 -14.88
CA ALA A 63 -7.69 4.03 -14.86
C ALA A 63 -7.68 3.27 -13.52
N ILE A 64 -6.48 2.94 -13.02
CA ILE A 64 -6.28 2.27 -11.72
C ILE A 64 -6.71 3.16 -10.57
N HIS A 65 -6.33 4.44 -10.56
CA HIS A 65 -6.79 5.42 -9.58
C HIS A 65 -8.34 5.46 -9.52
N ASN A 66 -9.00 5.54 -10.67
CA ASN A 66 -10.46 5.58 -10.74
C ASN A 66 -11.11 4.27 -10.26
N LYS A 67 -10.49 3.13 -10.52
CA LYS A 67 -10.93 1.83 -10.01
C LYS A 67 -10.74 1.75 -8.49
N ALA A 68 -9.58 2.18 -7.97
CA ALA A 68 -9.29 2.21 -6.55
C ALA A 68 -10.28 3.11 -5.80
N LEU A 69 -10.58 4.28 -6.35
CA LEU A 69 -11.56 5.22 -5.80
C LEU A 69 -12.96 4.60 -5.67
N LYS A 70 -13.37 3.78 -6.64
CA LYS A 70 -14.68 3.11 -6.63
C LYS A 70 -14.73 1.95 -5.64
N VAL A 71 -13.65 1.17 -5.55
CA VAL A 71 -13.62 -0.09 -4.77
C VAL A 71 -13.25 0.16 -3.31
N PHE A 72 -12.32 1.07 -3.04
CA PHE A 72 -11.70 1.25 -1.72
C PHE A 72 -11.92 2.66 -1.15
N GLY A 73 -12.41 3.61 -1.95
CA GLY A 73 -12.67 4.98 -1.51
C GLY A 73 -11.48 5.93 -1.67
N LYS A 74 -11.61 7.14 -1.12
CA LYS A 74 -10.68 8.25 -1.39
C LYS A 74 -9.32 8.07 -0.74
N SER A 75 -9.25 7.48 0.46
CA SER A 75 -8.00 7.29 1.19
C SER A 75 -7.02 6.40 0.41
N HIS A 76 -7.48 5.29 -0.17
CA HIS A 76 -6.65 4.39 -0.98
C HIS A 76 -6.33 4.94 -2.36
N ALA A 77 -7.24 5.70 -2.97
CA ALA A 77 -6.98 6.36 -4.25
C ALA A 77 -5.78 7.34 -4.17
N ARG A 78 -5.57 7.99 -3.01
CA ARG A 78 -4.42 8.88 -2.78
C ARG A 78 -3.06 8.18 -2.91
N LEU A 79 -3.00 6.86 -2.74
CA LEU A 79 -1.76 6.12 -2.99
C LEU A 79 -1.33 6.23 -4.46
N MET A 80 -2.29 6.30 -5.40
CA MET A 80 -1.99 6.46 -6.83
C MET A 80 -1.62 7.90 -7.19
N ASP A 81 -1.99 8.90 -6.38
CA ASP A 81 -1.58 10.29 -6.61
C ASP A 81 -0.05 10.42 -6.59
N ALA A 82 0.62 9.67 -5.71
CA ALA A 82 2.08 9.58 -5.68
C ALA A 82 2.67 9.12 -7.02
N TYR A 83 2.08 8.10 -7.63
CA TYR A 83 2.52 7.55 -8.92
C TYR A 83 2.29 8.57 -10.04
N LEU A 84 1.15 9.25 -10.03
CA LEU A 84 0.85 10.32 -10.98
C LEU A 84 1.78 11.52 -10.79
N MET A 85 2.20 11.84 -9.56
CA MET A 85 3.19 12.88 -9.30
C MET A 85 4.55 12.52 -9.88
N ILE A 86 5.03 11.28 -9.70
CA ILE A 86 6.30 10.80 -10.27
C ILE A 86 6.25 10.86 -11.81
N LEU A 87 5.15 10.38 -12.43
CA LEU A 87 4.96 10.41 -13.88
C LEU A 87 4.91 11.84 -14.46
N ASN A 88 4.49 12.81 -13.64
CA ASN A 88 4.42 14.21 -14.04
C ASN A 88 5.69 14.99 -13.66
N ASP A 89 6.66 14.37 -12.99
CA ASP A 89 7.90 15.03 -12.58
C ASP A 89 8.66 15.55 -13.80
N PRO A 90 8.84 16.88 -13.94
CA PRO A 90 9.62 17.45 -15.01
C PRO A 90 11.08 17.01 -15.01
N PHE A 91 11.66 16.67 -13.86
CA PHE A 91 13.04 16.20 -13.78
C PHE A 91 13.20 14.85 -14.49
N LEU A 92 12.38 13.86 -14.14
CA LEU A 92 12.36 12.56 -14.83
C LEU A 92 12.14 12.74 -16.34
N ASN A 93 11.09 13.47 -16.71
CA ASN A 93 10.67 13.58 -18.11
C ASN A 93 11.68 14.35 -18.98
N LYS A 94 12.23 15.46 -18.48
CA LYS A 94 13.19 16.28 -19.23
C LYS A 94 14.56 15.62 -19.29
N ASP A 95 15.00 14.96 -18.22
CA ASP A 95 16.33 14.35 -18.18
C ASP A 95 16.42 13.15 -19.12
N VAL A 96 15.38 12.32 -19.21
CA VAL A 96 15.35 11.21 -20.18
C VAL A 96 15.43 11.75 -21.61
N ILE A 97 14.61 12.75 -21.95
CA ILE A 97 14.63 13.38 -23.28
C ILE A 97 16.01 13.99 -23.58
N LYS A 98 16.60 14.70 -22.61
CA LYS A 98 17.92 15.30 -22.76
C LYS A 98 19.01 14.26 -23.01
N ILE A 99 18.96 13.10 -22.35
CA ILE A 99 19.91 12.00 -22.58
C ILE A 99 19.74 11.42 -23.98
N ILE A 100 18.50 11.20 -24.44
CA ILE A 100 18.22 10.73 -25.81
C ILE A 100 18.80 11.71 -26.84
N GLU A 101 18.53 13.01 -26.67
CA GLU A 101 18.95 14.05 -27.63
C GLU A 101 20.47 14.27 -27.64
N THR A 102 21.10 14.34 -26.47
CA THR A 102 22.51 14.67 -26.33
C THR A 102 23.40 13.47 -26.66
N ASN A 103 23.07 12.30 -26.11
CA ASN A 103 23.91 11.11 -26.22
C ASN A 103 23.51 10.22 -27.40
N ARG A 104 22.37 10.51 -28.05
CA ARG A 104 21.84 9.76 -29.20
C ARG A 104 21.73 8.27 -28.87
N VAL A 105 21.10 7.96 -27.74
CA VAL A 105 20.87 6.60 -27.25
C VAL A 105 19.38 6.30 -27.19
N ASN A 106 19.05 5.01 -27.20
CA ASN A 106 17.67 4.55 -27.13
C ASN A 106 16.95 4.91 -25.81
N ALA A 107 15.63 5.04 -25.89
CA ALA A 107 14.76 5.51 -24.83
C ALA A 107 14.83 4.63 -23.57
N GLU A 108 14.91 3.31 -23.73
CA GLU A 108 15.02 2.38 -22.61
C GLU A 108 16.32 2.64 -21.83
N PHE A 109 17.45 2.71 -22.54
CA PHE A 109 18.75 2.95 -21.92
C PHE A 109 18.84 4.35 -21.28
N ALA A 110 18.23 5.36 -21.90
CA ALA A 110 18.13 6.69 -21.33
C ALA A 110 17.31 6.70 -20.03
N LEU A 111 16.18 6.01 -20.00
CA LEU A 111 15.33 5.88 -18.82
C LEU A 111 16.05 5.16 -17.67
N THR A 112 16.68 4.02 -17.94
CA THR A 112 17.45 3.28 -16.93
C THR A 112 18.54 4.15 -16.29
N GLN A 113 19.27 4.95 -17.08
CA GLN A 113 20.27 5.88 -16.54
C GLN A 113 19.68 6.93 -15.60
N VAL A 114 18.48 7.44 -15.89
CA VAL A 114 17.83 8.41 -15.00
C VAL A 114 17.36 7.72 -13.72
N LEU A 115 16.76 6.54 -13.83
CA LEU A 115 16.33 5.74 -12.67
C LEU A 115 17.51 5.42 -11.74
N ASP A 116 18.63 4.92 -12.29
CA ASP A 116 19.84 4.60 -11.53
C ASP A 116 20.40 5.81 -10.78
N ARG A 117 20.38 7.00 -11.40
CA ARG A 117 20.81 8.24 -10.75
C ARG A 117 19.87 8.63 -9.62
N THR A 118 18.57 8.58 -9.86
CA THR A 118 17.55 8.90 -8.86
C THR A 118 17.65 7.96 -7.66
N ILE A 119 17.85 6.67 -7.89
CA ILE A 119 18.01 5.66 -6.84
C ILE A 119 19.24 5.94 -5.99
N LYS A 120 20.40 6.23 -6.60
CA LYS A 120 21.63 6.54 -5.87
C LYS A 120 21.49 7.77 -4.98
N VAL A 121 20.72 8.77 -5.43
CA VAL A 121 20.40 9.93 -4.60
C VAL A 121 19.49 9.52 -3.44
N MET A 122 18.49 8.68 -3.70
CA MET A 122 17.54 8.21 -2.68
C MET A 122 18.17 7.35 -1.59
N GLU A 123 19.17 6.53 -1.95
CA GLU A 123 19.91 5.66 -1.02
C GLU A 123 20.74 6.44 0.01
N ASN A 124 21.06 7.71 -0.26
CA ASN A 124 21.80 8.56 0.67
C ASN A 124 20.90 9.24 1.72
N PHE A 125 19.57 9.07 1.65
CA PHE A 125 18.67 9.55 2.72
C PHE A 125 18.54 8.50 3.83
N GLU A 126 18.69 8.94 5.08
CA GLU A 126 18.56 8.06 6.26
C GLU A 126 17.09 7.71 6.59
N ASP A 127 16.17 8.57 6.19
CA ASP A 127 14.74 8.47 6.51
C ASP A 127 14.06 7.30 5.77
N GLU A 128 13.36 6.46 6.55
CA GLU A 128 12.64 5.26 6.10
C GLU A 128 11.56 5.59 5.06
N TYR A 129 10.92 6.77 5.16
CA TYR A 129 9.93 7.22 4.19
C TYR A 129 10.51 7.37 2.77
N PHE A 130 11.72 7.90 2.66
CA PHE A 130 12.40 8.07 1.36
C PHE A 130 12.92 6.74 0.80
N ARG A 131 13.30 5.81 1.69
CA ARG A 131 13.69 4.44 1.29
C ARG A 131 12.52 3.68 0.68
N ASP A 132 11.32 3.79 1.23
CA ASP A 132 10.13 3.16 0.66
C ASP A 132 9.73 3.77 -0.69
N ARG A 133 9.84 5.11 -0.83
CA ARG A 133 9.56 5.84 -2.08
C ARG A 133 10.45 5.47 -3.25
N LYS A 134 11.67 4.98 -3.01
CA LYS A 134 12.58 4.49 -4.07
C LYS A 134 11.90 3.42 -4.93
N TYR A 135 11.16 2.52 -4.29
CA TYR A 135 10.51 1.40 -4.98
C TYR A 135 9.33 1.86 -5.85
N ASP A 136 8.62 2.92 -5.44
CA ASP A 136 7.56 3.52 -6.27
C ASP A 136 8.14 4.13 -7.55
N ILE A 137 9.29 4.80 -7.47
CA ILE A 137 9.98 5.38 -8.64
C ILE A 137 10.44 4.26 -9.58
N LEU A 138 11.01 3.19 -9.02
CA LEU A 138 11.41 2.00 -9.77
C LEU A 138 10.22 1.36 -10.49
N ASP A 139 9.08 1.19 -9.81
CA ASP A 139 7.89 0.61 -10.43
C ASP A 139 7.35 1.46 -11.59
N VAL A 140 7.28 2.78 -11.40
CA VAL A 140 6.91 3.71 -12.48
C VAL A 140 7.88 3.59 -13.65
N GLY A 141 9.19 3.52 -13.38
CA GLY A 141 10.23 3.32 -14.39
C GLY A 141 10.06 2.03 -15.16
N HIS A 142 9.86 0.91 -14.47
CA HIS A 142 9.64 -0.41 -15.07
C HIS A 142 8.36 -0.44 -15.91
N LYS A 143 7.28 0.21 -15.48
CA LYS A 143 6.06 0.35 -16.28
C LYS A 143 6.32 1.07 -17.62
N ILE A 144 7.06 2.18 -17.60
CA ILE A 144 7.40 2.90 -18.84
C ILE A 144 8.28 2.03 -19.73
N LEU A 145 9.27 1.31 -19.17
CA LEU A 145 10.11 0.36 -19.92
C LEU A 145 9.28 -0.72 -20.61
N ARG A 146 8.26 -1.28 -19.95
CA ARG A 146 7.37 -2.28 -20.56
C ARG A 146 6.64 -1.73 -21.78
N HIS A 147 6.08 -0.53 -21.67
CA HIS A 147 5.42 0.14 -22.81
C HIS A 147 6.40 0.46 -23.96
N LEU A 148 7.68 0.72 -23.66
CA LEU A 148 8.71 0.92 -24.68
C LEU A 148 9.08 -0.37 -25.42
N MET A 149 9.08 -1.49 -24.71
CA MET A 149 9.50 -2.79 -25.24
C MET A 149 8.37 -3.60 -25.88
N GLY A 150 7.12 -3.23 -25.61
CA GLY A 150 5.96 -3.98 -26.10
C GLY A 150 5.77 -5.34 -25.43
N HIS A 151 6.35 -5.54 -24.24
CA HIS A 151 6.15 -6.76 -23.46
C HIS A 151 4.88 -6.67 -22.61
N GLU A 152 4.00 -7.67 -22.77
CA GLU A 152 2.90 -7.92 -21.83
C GLU A 152 3.39 -8.84 -20.72
N LYS A 153 3.29 -8.39 -19.46
CA LYS A 153 3.68 -9.16 -18.27
C LYS A 153 2.80 -10.43 -18.17
N LYS A 154 3.34 -11.53 -17.62
CA LYS A 154 2.49 -12.54 -16.95
C LYS A 154 1.69 -11.83 -15.87
N THR A 155 0.42 -11.58 -16.13
CA THR A 155 -0.48 -10.93 -15.19
C THR A 155 -1.01 -11.96 -14.19
N LEU A 156 -1.42 -11.50 -13.01
CA LEU A 156 -2.15 -12.32 -12.03
C LEU A 156 -3.43 -12.97 -12.61
N GLN A 157 -3.86 -12.55 -13.81
CA GLN A 157 -4.93 -13.16 -14.60
C GLN A 157 -4.66 -14.63 -14.97
N SER A 158 -3.41 -15.10 -14.92
CA SER A 158 -3.08 -16.52 -15.17
C SER A 158 -3.28 -17.43 -13.95
N ILE A 159 -3.70 -16.89 -12.79
CA ILE A 159 -4.01 -17.70 -11.61
C ILE A 159 -5.32 -18.46 -11.87
N ALA A 160 -5.19 -19.75 -12.18
CA ALA A 160 -6.33 -20.62 -12.50
C ALA A 160 -7.01 -21.23 -11.26
N GLU A 161 -6.31 -21.29 -10.13
CA GLU A 161 -6.76 -21.93 -8.89
C GLU A 161 -6.42 -21.08 -7.65
N PRO A 162 -7.02 -21.35 -6.47
CA PRO A 162 -6.72 -20.61 -5.27
C PRO A 162 -5.24 -20.71 -4.89
N SER A 163 -4.48 -19.61 -4.90
CA SER A 163 -3.01 -19.64 -4.79
C SER A 163 -2.45 -18.54 -3.89
N VAL A 164 -1.29 -18.79 -3.30
CA VAL A 164 -0.51 -17.79 -2.56
C VAL A 164 0.42 -17.07 -3.53
N VAL A 165 0.29 -15.76 -3.67
CA VAL A 165 1.13 -14.98 -4.59
C VAL A 165 2.48 -14.69 -3.94
N ILE A 166 3.57 -15.07 -4.59
CA ILE A 166 4.94 -14.77 -4.14
C ILE A 166 5.56 -13.83 -5.15
N ALA A 167 6.01 -12.65 -4.73
CA ALA A 167 6.58 -11.65 -5.65
C ALA A 167 7.80 -10.97 -5.05
N HIS A 168 8.65 -10.35 -5.87
CA HIS A 168 9.71 -9.50 -5.32
C HIS A 168 9.07 -8.25 -4.72
N ASN A 169 8.23 -7.60 -5.49
CA ASN A 169 7.33 -6.53 -5.09
C ASN A 169 5.95 -6.74 -5.73
N LEU A 170 4.90 -6.22 -5.10
CA LEU A 170 3.60 -6.11 -5.74
C LEU A 170 3.36 -4.66 -6.08
N THR A 171 3.09 -4.37 -7.35
CA THR A 171 2.68 -3.01 -7.75
C THR A 171 1.26 -2.72 -7.24
N PRO A 172 0.84 -1.45 -7.18
CA PRO A 172 -0.56 -1.15 -6.85
C PRO A 172 -1.54 -1.80 -7.85
N THR A 173 -1.14 -1.91 -9.13
CA THR A 173 -1.90 -2.65 -10.15
C THR A 173 -2.04 -4.12 -9.80
N ASP A 174 -0.94 -4.77 -9.45
CA ASP A 174 -0.93 -6.19 -9.08
C ASP A 174 -1.83 -6.40 -7.86
N THR A 175 -1.64 -5.58 -6.81
CA THR A 175 -2.39 -5.70 -5.56
C THR A 175 -3.90 -5.53 -5.76
N MET A 176 -4.33 -4.63 -6.65
CA MET A 176 -5.76 -4.49 -6.98
C MET A 176 -6.33 -5.72 -7.71
N ASN A 177 -5.52 -6.38 -8.53
CA ASN A 177 -5.94 -7.57 -9.26
C ASN A 177 -5.88 -8.84 -8.39
N ILE A 178 -5.24 -8.81 -7.21
CA ILE A 178 -5.21 -9.95 -6.28
C ILE A 178 -6.62 -10.39 -5.89
N LYS A 179 -7.56 -9.48 -5.61
CA LYS A 179 -8.94 -9.86 -5.21
C LYS A 179 -9.83 -10.25 -6.39
N GLU A 180 -9.49 -9.80 -7.59
CA GLU A 180 -10.24 -10.20 -8.80
C GLU A 180 -9.84 -11.59 -9.30
N HIS A 181 -8.74 -12.13 -8.77
CA HIS A 181 -8.21 -13.44 -9.11
C HIS A 181 -8.14 -14.29 -7.84
N MET A 182 -7.97 -15.61 -7.97
CA MET A 182 -8.11 -16.52 -6.81
C MET A 182 -6.91 -16.48 -5.85
N ALA A 183 -6.34 -15.31 -5.56
CA ALA A 183 -5.25 -15.18 -4.61
C ALA A 183 -5.78 -15.24 -3.17
N VAL A 184 -5.33 -16.23 -2.40
CA VAL A 184 -5.76 -16.44 -0.99
C VAL A 184 -4.86 -15.75 0.02
N GLY A 185 -3.71 -15.26 -0.42
CA GLY A 185 -2.70 -14.57 0.40
C GLY A 185 -1.50 -14.18 -0.46
N PHE A 186 -0.58 -13.40 0.09
CA PHE A 186 0.65 -13.08 -0.63
C PHE A 186 1.87 -12.85 0.26
N ALA A 187 3.06 -13.00 -0.32
CA ALA A 187 4.30 -12.60 0.30
C ALA A 187 5.26 -11.87 -0.65
N THR A 188 5.97 -10.87 -0.15
CA THR A 188 6.91 -10.07 -0.96
C THR A 188 8.32 -9.99 -0.37
N ASN A 189 9.34 -9.97 -1.23
CA ASN A 189 10.73 -9.76 -0.79
C ASN A 189 10.91 -8.40 -0.13
N ILE A 190 10.32 -7.35 -0.71
CA ILE A 190 10.44 -5.98 -0.24
C ILE A 190 9.11 -5.46 0.32
N GLY A 191 9.15 -4.31 0.99
CA GLY A 191 8.01 -3.64 1.59
C GLY A 191 8.04 -3.66 3.12
N GLY A 192 7.55 -2.58 3.71
CA GLY A 192 7.32 -2.45 5.15
C GLY A 192 5.84 -2.45 5.50
N LYS A 193 5.54 -2.33 6.81
CA LYS A 193 4.16 -2.29 7.34
C LYS A 193 3.32 -1.14 6.78
N THR A 194 3.97 -0.09 6.29
CA THR A 194 3.37 1.12 5.69
C THR A 194 3.40 1.14 4.16
N SER A 195 3.92 0.09 3.52
CA SER A 195 3.95 -0.01 2.06
C SER A 195 2.54 -0.08 1.45
N HIS A 196 2.37 0.33 0.20
CA HIS A 196 1.06 0.26 -0.47
C HIS A 196 0.52 -1.17 -0.52
N ALA A 197 1.41 -2.16 -0.71
CA ALA A 197 1.03 -3.57 -0.69
C ALA A 197 0.46 -3.96 0.69
N ALA A 198 1.13 -3.57 1.78
CA ALA A 198 0.66 -3.86 3.14
C ALA A 198 -0.67 -3.16 3.48
N LEU A 199 -0.79 -1.87 3.16
CA LEU A 199 -2.01 -1.10 3.41
C LEU A 199 -3.20 -1.64 2.62
N LEU A 200 -2.98 -2.02 1.35
CA LEU A 200 -4.02 -2.63 0.53
C LEU A 200 -4.39 -4.04 1.03
N ALA A 201 -3.43 -4.85 1.47
CA ALA A 201 -3.70 -6.16 2.06
C ALA A 201 -4.65 -6.08 3.26
N GLN A 202 -4.37 -5.16 4.19
CA GLN A 202 -5.21 -4.92 5.37
C GLN A 202 -6.64 -4.53 4.97
N SER A 203 -6.75 -3.65 3.98
CA SER A 203 -8.03 -3.13 3.51
C SER A 203 -8.83 -4.17 2.74
N MET A 204 -8.14 -5.16 2.17
CA MET A 204 -8.73 -6.28 1.45
C MET A 204 -8.93 -7.51 2.38
N MET A 205 -8.44 -7.45 3.62
CA MET A 205 -8.39 -8.55 4.59
C MET A 205 -7.77 -9.82 3.99
N ILE A 206 -6.70 -9.65 3.23
CA ILE A 206 -5.95 -10.76 2.63
C ILE A 206 -4.71 -11.00 3.49
N PRO A 207 -4.46 -12.23 3.97
CA PRO A 207 -3.25 -12.55 4.74
C PRO A 207 -1.98 -12.22 3.96
N ALA A 208 -1.07 -11.46 4.58
CA ALA A 208 0.13 -11.01 3.90
C ALA A 208 1.36 -10.87 4.81
N ALA A 209 2.52 -11.27 4.26
CA ALA A 209 3.83 -11.07 4.87
C ALA A 209 4.78 -10.36 3.87
N VAL A 210 5.35 -9.22 4.27
CA VAL A 210 6.19 -8.39 3.39
C VAL A 210 7.62 -8.30 3.92
N GLY A 211 8.56 -7.81 3.12
CA GLY A 211 9.94 -7.63 3.57
C GLY A 211 10.68 -8.96 3.82
N MET A 212 10.30 -10.03 3.11
CA MET A 212 10.86 -11.38 3.26
C MET A 212 12.29 -11.53 2.74
N ARG A 213 12.83 -10.51 2.07
CA ARG A 213 14.16 -10.43 1.43
C ARG A 213 14.34 -11.34 0.22
N ASP A 214 14.19 -12.66 0.37
CA ASP A 214 14.58 -13.63 -0.66
C ASP A 214 13.55 -14.76 -0.92
N VAL A 215 12.28 -14.55 -0.53
CA VAL A 215 11.19 -15.53 -0.73
C VAL A 215 11.04 -15.96 -2.19
N THR A 216 11.18 -15.07 -3.17
CA THR A 216 11.07 -15.44 -4.60
C THR A 216 12.15 -16.39 -5.08
N SER A 217 13.32 -16.42 -4.42
CA SER A 217 14.43 -17.31 -4.78
C SER A 217 14.30 -18.70 -4.15
N ARG A 218 13.46 -18.83 -3.11
CA ARG A 218 13.31 -20.04 -2.29
C ARG A 218 12.01 -20.81 -2.56
N VAL A 219 11.04 -20.15 -3.18
CA VAL A 219 9.73 -20.70 -3.52
C VAL A 219 9.62 -20.88 -5.03
N ARG A 220 9.01 -22.00 -5.44
CA ARG A 220 8.66 -22.25 -6.85
C ARG A 220 7.14 -22.26 -7.02
N THR A 221 6.69 -21.87 -8.21
CA THR A 221 5.27 -22.03 -8.57
C THR A 221 4.86 -23.50 -8.42
N GLY A 222 3.77 -23.74 -7.69
CA GLY A 222 3.26 -25.07 -7.35
C GLY A 222 3.67 -25.59 -5.97
N ASP A 223 4.68 -24.99 -5.31
CA ASP A 223 5.02 -25.36 -3.93
C ASP A 223 3.84 -25.11 -2.99
N MET A 224 3.56 -26.03 -2.07
CA MET A 224 2.58 -25.76 -1.01
C MET A 224 3.15 -24.71 -0.05
N VAL A 225 2.44 -23.61 0.19
CA VAL A 225 2.88 -22.52 1.05
C VAL A 225 1.81 -22.15 2.06
N ILE A 226 2.26 -21.83 3.26
CA ILE A 226 1.47 -21.20 4.32
C ILE A 226 2.01 -19.79 4.52
N VAL A 227 1.14 -18.79 4.49
CA VAL A 227 1.44 -17.42 4.93
C VAL A 227 0.69 -17.18 6.23
N ASP A 228 1.44 -16.97 7.30
CA ASP A 228 0.93 -16.48 8.57
C ASP A 228 1.11 -14.97 8.61
N GLY A 229 0.03 -14.27 8.30
CA GLY A 229 0.00 -12.81 8.25
C GLY A 229 0.11 -12.13 9.62
N HIS A 230 -0.16 -12.87 10.70
CA HIS A 230 -0.07 -12.37 12.07
C HIS A 230 1.37 -12.41 12.58
N GLU A 231 2.08 -13.53 12.36
CA GLU A 231 3.48 -13.66 12.75
C GLU A 231 4.46 -13.09 11.70
N GLY A 232 3.99 -12.83 10.48
CA GLY A 232 4.84 -12.41 9.36
C GLY A 232 5.72 -13.55 8.86
N LEU A 233 5.19 -14.77 8.85
CA LEU A 233 5.90 -15.99 8.47
C LEU A 233 5.42 -16.54 7.13
N VAL A 234 6.36 -17.13 6.40
CA VAL A 234 6.08 -17.93 5.20
C VAL A 234 6.71 -19.30 5.38
N ILE A 235 5.88 -20.35 5.40
CA ILE A 235 6.32 -21.74 5.48
C ILE A 235 6.14 -22.40 4.11
N VAL A 236 7.24 -22.87 3.55
CA VAL A 236 7.33 -23.42 2.19
C VAL A 236 7.51 -24.94 2.30
N ARG A 237 6.73 -25.69 1.52
CA ARG A 237 6.68 -27.16 1.55
C ARG A 237 6.51 -27.69 2.98
N PRO A 238 5.47 -27.24 3.73
CA PRO A 238 5.24 -27.71 5.09
C PRO A 238 5.04 -29.22 5.13
N ASP A 239 5.52 -29.86 6.19
CA ASP A 239 5.19 -31.26 6.44
C ASP A 239 3.70 -31.43 6.79
N ALA A 240 3.22 -32.67 6.78
CA ALA A 240 1.81 -32.97 7.02
C ALA A 240 1.34 -32.52 8.42
N ALA A 241 2.23 -32.56 9.42
CA ALA A 241 1.90 -32.16 10.79
C ALA A 241 1.68 -30.64 10.87
N THR A 242 2.59 -29.86 10.31
CA THR A 242 2.54 -28.39 10.22
C THR A 242 1.33 -27.96 9.40
N LEU A 243 1.11 -28.57 8.25
CA LEU A 243 -0.06 -28.27 7.41
C LEU A 243 -1.39 -28.55 8.14
N SER A 244 -1.47 -29.66 8.89
CA SER A 244 -2.66 -29.99 9.69
C SER A 244 -2.88 -28.97 10.80
N LYS A 245 -1.82 -28.59 11.53
CA LYS A 245 -1.88 -27.58 12.59
C LYS A 245 -2.41 -26.24 12.07
N TYR A 246 -1.86 -25.75 10.96
CA TYR A 246 -2.28 -24.47 10.38
C TYR A 246 -3.69 -24.52 9.79
N ARG A 247 -4.13 -25.65 9.22
CA ARG A 247 -5.53 -25.82 8.78
C ARG A 247 -6.51 -25.79 9.95
N GLU A 248 -6.17 -26.43 11.06
CA GLU A 248 -6.99 -26.40 12.27
C GLU A 248 -7.06 -24.98 12.84
N GLU A 249 -5.94 -24.26 12.86
CA GLU A 249 -5.91 -22.86 13.30
C GLU A 249 -6.71 -21.93 12.36
N GLN A 250 -6.54 -22.08 11.05
CA GLN A 250 -7.30 -21.32 10.04
C GLN A 250 -8.81 -21.57 10.21
N LYS A 251 -9.21 -22.82 10.40
CA LYS A 251 -10.61 -23.19 10.67
C LYS A 251 -11.12 -22.58 11.97
N ARG A 252 -10.35 -22.70 13.06
CA ARG A 252 -10.70 -22.13 14.38
C ARG A 252 -10.91 -20.62 14.29
N ARG A 253 -10.02 -19.90 13.60
CA ARG A 253 -10.13 -18.45 13.39
C ARG A 253 -11.37 -18.10 12.55
N SER A 254 -11.63 -18.84 11.47
CA SER A 254 -12.82 -18.62 10.65
C SER A 254 -14.12 -18.89 11.42
N GLU A 255 -14.17 -19.93 12.24
CA GLU A 255 -15.32 -20.22 13.11
C GLU A 255 -15.51 -19.15 14.20
N GLU A 256 -14.42 -18.64 14.77
CA GLU A 256 -14.43 -17.53 15.72
C GLU A 256 -14.92 -16.24 15.08
N GLU A 257 -14.45 -15.90 13.89
CA GLU A 257 -14.91 -14.74 13.12
C GLU A 257 -16.41 -14.83 12.80
N GLN A 258 -16.88 -15.98 12.30
CA GLN A 258 -18.31 -16.22 12.08
C GLN A 258 -19.14 -16.15 13.37
N ARG A 259 -18.55 -16.54 14.52
CA ARG A 259 -19.21 -16.41 15.82
C ARG A 259 -19.30 -14.95 16.25
N LEU A 260 -18.25 -14.16 16.06
CA LEU A 260 -18.21 -12.73 16.36
C LEU A 260 -19.13 -11.94 15.43
N GLU A 261 -19.24 -12.30 14.15
CA GLU A 261 -20.13 -11.64 13.19
C GLU A 261 -21.61 -11.76 13.63
N LYS A 262 -22.00 -12.87 14.25
CA LYS A 262 -23.33 -13.04 14.84
C LYS A 262 -23.61 -12.09 16.01
N LEU A 263 -22.58 -11.52 16.62
CA LEU A 263 -22.70 -10.54 17.69
C LEU A 263 -22.89 -9.11 17.16
N ARG A 264 -22.65 -8.86 15.87
CA ARG A 264 -22.68 -7.51 15.26
C ARG A 264 -23.94 -6.73 15.60
N ASP A 265 -25.10 -7.39 15.47
CA ASP A 265 -26.40 -6.74 15.62
C ASP A 265 -26.99 -6.92 17.04
N LEU A 266 -26.27 -7.58 17.94
CA LEU A 266 -26.71 -7.79 19.33
C LEU A 266 -26.33 -6.59 20.21
N PRO A 267 -27.17 -6.22 21.18
CA PRO A 267 -26.83 -5.18 22.12
C PRO A 267 -25.62 -5.61 22.96
N ALA A 268 -24.69 -4.69 23.20
CA ALA A 268 -23.60 -4.91 24.13
C ALA A 268 -24.12 -4.91 25.57
N GLN A 269 -24.47 -6.11 26.07
CA GLN A 269 -25.07 -6.32 27.38
C GLN A 269 -24.34 -7.44 28.12
N THR A 270 -23.99 -7.22 29.39
CA THR A 270 -23.40 -8.23 30.26
C THR A 270 -24.41 -9.31 30.64
N THR A 271 -23.95 -10.43 31.18
CA THR A 271 -24.81 -11.58 31.56
C THR A 271 -25.79 -11.26 32.68
N ASP A 272 -25.55 -10.21 33.46
CA ASP A 272 -26.43 -9.69 34.51
C ASP A 272 -27.30 -8.51 34.04
N GLY A 273 -27.28 -8.19 32.74
CA GLY A 273 -28.21 -7.26 32.10
C GLY A 273 -27.73 -5.81 32.00
N HIS A 274 -26.50 -5.48 32.38
CA HIS A 274 -25.95 -4.14 32.26
C HIS A 274 -25.59 -3.82 30.79
N ARG A 275 -26.21 -2.77 30.23
CA ARG A 275 -25.93 -2.32 28.86
C ARG A 275 -24.76 -1.35 28.82
N ILE A 276 -23.86 -1.56 27.88
CA ILE A 276 -22.72 -0.69 27.57
C ILE A 276 -22.86 -0.23 26.12
N THR A 277 -22.35 0.94 25.78
CA THR A 277 -22.28 1.41 24.40
C THR A 277 -20.90 1.10 23.83
N LEU A 278 -20.86 0.28 22.77
CA LEU A 278 -19.65 0.06 22.00
C LEU A 278 -19.60 1.07 20.85
N ALA A 279 -18.70 2.04 20.94
CA ALA A 279 -18.52 3.07 19.93
C ALA A 279 -17.11 2.98 19.31
N ALA A 280 -16.97 3.42 18.06
CA ALA A 280 -15.71 3.35 17.33
C ALA A 280 -14.87 4.62 17.46
N ASN A 281 -13.55 4.46 17.31
CA ASN A 281 -12.62 5.56 17.14
C ASN A 281 -12.30 5.71 15.65
N ILE A 282 -12.36 6.93 15.12
CA ILE A 282 -12.14 7.22 13.69
C ILE A 282 -11.16 8.38 13.50
N GLU A 283 -10.53 8.42 12.32
CA GLU A 283 -9.62 9.50 11.91
C GLU A 283 -10.14 10.25 10.68
N THR A 284 -11.01 9.61 9.89
CA THR A 284 -11.64 10.22 8.72
C THR A 284 -13.16 9.96 8.69
N PRO A 285 -13.95 10.81 8.01
CA PRO A 285 -15.38 10.57 7.84
C PRO A 285 -15.72 9.27 7.10
N ASP A 286 -14.81 8.74 6.28
CA ASP A 286 -15.02 7.51 5.53
C ASP A 286 -15.05 6.27 6.46
N ASP A 287 -14.36 6.34 7.61
CA ASP A 287 -14.28 5.26 8.60
C ASP A 287 -15.63 5.00 9.29
N VAL A 288 -16.55 5.98 9.30
CA VAL A 288 -17.87 5.85 9.95
C VAL A 288 -18.65 4.67 9.38
N LYS A 289 -18.63 4.50 8.05
CA LYS A 289 -19.36 3.41 7.39
C LYS A 289 -18.80 2.05 7.79
N VAL A 290 -17.47 1.95 7.90
CA VAL A 290 -16.79 0.73 8.33
C VAL A 290 -17.15 0.43 9.78
N ALA A 291 -17.08 1.42 10.67
CA ALA A 291 -17.47 1.28 12.07
C ALA A 291 -18.91 0.78 12.25
N LEU A 292 -19.87 1.40 11.55
CA LEU A 292 -21.27 0.98 11.60
C LEU A 292 -21.47 -0.42 11.02
N SER A 293 -20.73 -0.79 9.97
CA SER A 293 -20.79 -2.14 9.39
C SER A 293 -20.29 -3.24 10.34
N HIS A 294 -19.55 -2.87 11.39
CA HIS A 294 -19.11 -3.75 12.47
C HIS A 294 -20.00 -3.66 13.74
N GLY A 295 -21.14 -2.97 13.69
CA GLY A 295 -22.09 -2.90 14.80
C GLY A 295 -21.80 -1.82 15.83
N ALA A 296 -20.94 -0.84 15.51
CA ALA A 296 -20.69 0.28 16.43
C ALA A 296 -21.97 1.10 16.66
N GLU A 297 -22.31 1.34 17.94
CA GLU A 297 -23.40 2.20 18.38
C GLU A 297 -22.96 3.67 18.48
N GLY A 298 -22.23 4.14 17.47
CA GLY A 298 -21.73 5.51 17.35
C GLY A 298 -20.21 5.64 17.30
N ILE A 299 -19.76 6.89 17.31
CA ILE A 299 -18.35 7.25 17.25
C ILE A 299 -17.94 7.87 18.60
N GLY A 300 -17.14 7.13 19.36
CA GLY A 300 -16.67 7.53 20.69
C GLY A 300 -15.50 8.51 20.65
N LEU A 301 -14.79 8.56 19.53
CA LEU A 301 -13.71 9.52 19.30
C LEU A 301 -13.49 9.73 17.80
N PHE A 302 -13.79 10.94 17.32
CA PHE A 302 -13.30 11.42 16.03
C PHE A 302 -12.07 12.30 16.27
N ARG A 303 -10.91 11.77 15.89
CA ARG A 303 -9.61 12.45 15.88
C ARG A 303 -9.54 13.45 14.73
N THR A 304 -9.36 14.73 15.05
CA THR A 304 -9.40 15.83 14.07
C THR A 304 -8.02 16.19 13.52
N GLU A 305 -6.95 15.61 14.07
CA GLU A 305 -5.57 15.92 13.71
C GLU A 305 -5.28 15.66 12.23
N PHE A 306 -5.92 14.66 11.63
CA PHE A 306 -5.78 14.35 10.21
C PHE A 306 -6.11 15.53 9.29
N LEU A 307 -7.01 16.43 9.68
CA LEU A 307 -7.33 17.63 8.90
C LEU A 307 -6.17 18.63 8.83
N PHE A 308 -5.25 18.56 9.79
CA PHE A 308 -4.11 19.45 9.96
C PHE A 308 -2.79 18.79 9.50
N LEU A 309 -2.68 17.47 9.51
CA LEU A 309 -1.45 16.78 9.11
C LEU A 309 -1.27 16.76 7.58
N ASN A 310 -0.01 16.75 7.11
CA ASN A 310 0.38 16.65 5.70
C ASN A 310 -0.15 17.76 4.78
N ARG A 311 -0.30 18.98 5.30
CA ARG A 311 -0.73 20.17 4.54
C ARG A 311 0.23 21.35 4.79
N ARG A 312 0.26 22.30 3.84
CA ARG A 312 1.09 23.51 3.92
C ARG A 312 0.46 24.64 4.73
N SER A 313 -0.82 24.52 5.06
CA SER A 313 -1.59 25.53 5.79
C SER A 313 -2.68 24.85 6.60
N SER A 314 -3.11 25.51 7.67
CA SER A 314 -4.26 25.09 8.48
C SER A 314 -5.53 24.93 7.64
N PRO A 315 -6.40 23.95 7.96
CA PRO A 315 -7.69 23.79 7.30
C PRO A 315 -8.61 24.97 7.63
N THR A 316 -9.34 25.43 6.62
CA THR A 316 -10.37 26.46 6.78
C THR A 316 -11.53 25.96 7.63
N GLU A 317 -12.32 26.88 8.20
CA GLU A 317 -13.57 26.55 8.90
C GLU A 317 -14.51 25.72 8.01
N GLU A 318 -14.65 26.10 6.74
CA GLU A 318 -15.52 25.39 5.79
C GLU A 318 -15.04 23.95 5.56
N GLU A 319 -13.74 23.70 5.43
CA GLU A 319 -13.19 22.34 5.31
C GLU A 319 -13.48 21.49 6.55
N GLN A 320 -13.31 22.08 7.74
CA GLN A 320 -13.62 21.42 9.01
C GLN A 320 -15.12 21.12 9.10
N PHE A 321 -15.97 22.10 8.81
CA PHE A 321 -17.42 21.95 8.80
C PHE A 321 -17.87 20.83 7.86
N GLN A 322 -17.35 20.77 6.64
CA GLN A 322 -17.70 19.72 5.69
C GLN A 322 -17.30 18.34 6.20
N SER A 323 -16.11 18.20 6.77
CA SER A 323 -15.64 16.94 7.36
C SER A 323 -16.54 16.48 8.51
N TYR A 324 -16.83 17.36 9.46
CA TYR A 324 -17.68 17.05 10.62
C TYR A 324 -19.12 16.75 10.20
N ARG A 325 -19.66 17.53 9.26
CA ARG A 325 -21.00 17.31 8.70
C ARG A 325 -21.12 15.94 8.05
N LEU A 326 -20.11 15.49 7.31
CA LEU A 326 -20.10 14.18 6.68
C LEU A 326 -20.11 13.06 7.74
N ALA A 327 -19.26 13.16 8.75
CA ALA A 327 -19.20 12.15 9.82
C ALA A 327 -20.52 12.06 10.61
N VAL A 328 -21.07 13.20 11.03
CA VAL A 328 -22.34 13.26 11.77
C VAL A 328 -23.50 12.71 10.94
N ARG A 329 -23.58 13.07 9.65
CA ARG A 329 -24.62 12.54 8.75
C ARG A 329 -24.48 11.04 8.52
N ALA A 330 -23.25 10.55 8.35
CA ALA A 330 -22.99 9.13 8.14
C ALA A 330 -23.27 8.29 9.39
N SER A 331 -23.14 8.88 10.59
CA SER A 331 -23.33 8.18 11.87
C SER A 331 -24.79 8.08 12.31
N PHE A 332 -25.72 8.80 11.66
CA PHE A 332 -27.14 8.79 12.06
C PHE A 332 -27.70 7.35 12.13
N PRO A 333 -28.39 6.96 13.22
CA PRO A 333 -28.88 7.79 14.34
C PRO A 333 -27.92 7.94 15.53
N TYR A 334 -26.72 7.40 15.46
CA TYR A 334 -25.78 7.31 16.57
C TYR A 334 -24.94 8.58 16.79
N PRO A 335 -24.50 8.85 18.04
CA PRO A 335 -23.73 10.04 18.37
C PRO A 335 -22.31 10.02 17.80
N VAL A 336 -21.71 11.21 17.64
CA VAL A 336 -20.31 11.39 17.26
C VAL A 336 -19.63 12.32 18.24
N ILE A 337 -18.60 11.84 18.94
CA ILE A 337 -17.77 12.63 19.85
C ILE A 337 -16.58 13.17 19.05
N ILE A 338 -16.64 14.44 18.67
CA ILE A 338 -15.57 15.13 17.95
C ILE A 338 -14.59 15.72 18.96
N ARG A 339 -13.34 15.28 18.91
CA ARG A 339 -12.29 15.85 19.77
C ARG A 339 -11.71 17.11 19.12
N THR A 340 -11.56 18.17 19.91
CA THR A 340 -10.79 19.34 19.47
C THR A 340 -9.35 18.95 19.17
N LEU A 341 -8.63 19.82 18.45
CA LEU A 341 -7.29 19.53 17.96
C LEU A 341 -6.34 19.09 19.09
N ASP A 342 -5.74 17.90 18.98
CA ASP A 342 -4.69 17.39 19.87
C ASP A 342 -3.36 17.19 19.13
N LEU A 343 -2.74 18.31 18.76
CA LEU A 343 -1.40 18.36 18.18
C LEU A 343 -0.39 18.98 19.16
N GLY A 344 0.85 18.52 19.08
CA GLY A 344 1.98 19.07 19.82
C GLY A 344 2.67 20.21 19.06
N GLY A 345 3.42 21.02 19.82
CA GLY A 345 4.19 22.14 19.31
C GLY A 345 5.15 21.81 18.16
N ASP A 346 5.71 20.60 18.20
CA ASP A 346 6.62 20.02 17.21
C ASP A 346 6.00 19.91 15.81
N LYS A 347 4.68 19.70 15.72
CA LYS A 347 3.96 19.54 14.44
C LYS A 347 3.44 20.85 13.85
N LEU A 348 3.49 21.96 14.59
CA LEU A 348 3.03 23.28 14.12
C LEU A 348 4.00 23.96 13.18
N ALA A 349 5.30 23.71 13.35
CA ALA A 349 6.32 24.19 12.42
C ALA A 349 6.06 23.70 10.99
N ALA A 350 5.56 22.47 10.84
CA ALA A 350 5.18 21.89 9.55
C ALA A 350 3.91 22.51 8.93
N LEU A 351 3.05 23.14 9.75
CA LEU A 351 1.80 23.80 9.35
C LEU A 351 1.98 25.26 8.93
N GLY A 352 3.23 25.76 8.90
CA GLY A 352 3.53 27.16 8.61
C GLY A 352 3.15 28.11 9.76
N MET A 353 2.77 27.57 10.92
CA MET A 353 2.52 28.35 12.14
C MET A 353 3.84 28.52 12.88
N GLY A 354 4.58 29.57 12.53
CA GLY A 354 5.83 29.95 13.21
C GLY A 354 5.59 30.36 14.66
N GLY A 355 6.64 30.30 15.49
CA GLY A 355 6.63 30.82 16.86
C GLY A 355 6.71 29.79 17.99
N VAL A 356 6.79 28.50 17.68
CA VAL A 356 6.96 27.46 18.70
C VAL A 356 8.41 27.01 18.79
N SER A 357 9.06 27.36 19.90
CA SER A 357 10.42 26.90 20.20
C SER A 357 10.44 25.39 20.42
N PRO A 358 11.50 24.68 20.01
CA PRO A 358 11.65 23.25 20.31
C PRO A 358 11.58 23.01 21.82
N GLU A 359 10.65 22.19 22.26
CA GLU A 359 10.50 21.82 23.67
C GLU A 359 11.31 20.54 23.97
N SER A 360 11.97 20.50 25.14
CA SER A 360 12.68 19.29 25.58
C SER A 360 11.76 18.09 25.79
N ASN A 361 10.47 18.33 26.09
CA ASN A 361 9.46 17.26 26.19
C ASN A 361 8.09 17.71 25.64
N PRO A 362 7.82 17.47 24.34
CA PRO A 362 6.56 17.83 23.68
C PRO A 362 5.31 17.11 24.21
N PHE A 363 5.46 16.03 24.98
CA PHE A 363 4.31 15.36 25.62
C PHE A 363 3.81 16.11 26.85
N LEU A 364 4.67 16.88 27.52
CA LEU A 364 4.33 17.63 28.72
C LEU A 364 4.15 19.14 28.46
N GLY A 365 4.51 19.63 27.28
CA GLY A 365 4.51 21.05 26.93
C GLY A 365 3.25 21.56 26.23
N LEU A 366 3.43 22.39 25.20
CA LEU A 366 2.37 23.04 24.44
C LEU A 366 1.70 22.04 23.48
N ARG A 367 0.57 21.48 23.92
CA ARG A 367 -0.19 20.46 23.17
C ARG A 367 -1.69 20.57 23.44
N GLY A 368 -2.47 20.16 22.44
CA GLY A 368 -3.92 20.00 22.55
C GLY A 368 -4.62 21.29 22.95
N ILE A 369 -5.43 21.24 24.02
CA ILE A 369 -6.19 22.44 24.44
C ILE A 369 -5.30 23.62 24.86
N ARG A 370 -4.04 23.37 25.26
CA ARG A 370 -3.10 24.44 25.62
C ARG A 370 -2.63 25.25 24.41
N LEU A 371 -2.75 24.64 23.24
CA LEU A 371 -2.36 25.22 21.97
C LEU A 371 -3.52 25.94 21.27
N CYS A 372 -4.76 25.48 21.49
CA CYS A 372 -5.95 25.95 20.80
C CYS A 372 -6.33 27.39 21.12
#